data_AF-A0A3M8AM23-F1
#
_entry.id   AF-A0A3M8AM23-F1
#
_cell.length_a   1.000
_cell.length_b   1.000
_cell.length_c   1.000
_cell.angle_alpha   90.00
_cell.angle_beta   90.00
_cell.angle_gamma   90.00
#
_symmetry.space_group_name_H-M   'P 1'
#
loop_
_entity.id
_entity.type
_entity.pdbx_description
1 polymer ?
#
loop_
_entity_poly.entity_id
_entity_poly.type
_entity_poly.pdbx_seq_one_letter_code
_entity_poly.pdbx_strand_id
1 'polypeptide(L)'
;MAETPAESAEDRALDALISVIQTASGPGVAEAQALLLRRLALDGDVIPSRLPAPKNITEVGGYLNMLETVGQRRAIPDVLAGALGIASASARSFAGTAPPLTYTTVENDRPAGAAAVTAPTNVLVRADLATGIIAAKTALHAYGAVLPLWAPPVPPTLLGSSDPLTVLGRRLHVLPTAALSDPATDSIVVARDLDGLPALAVMARPDAAAAPTAALADVDAEAVAFDAATGAPVTVQLGLVKLVGVAPLLAANGWLSSVAAAPASRSDLAWAQLSCVAGLVPGVTRLRDELELLYPAESIADSSFAQRVDQVWNGTEFVDGGA
;
A
#
# COMPACT_ATOMS: atom_id res chain seq x y z
N MET A 1 14.73 -54.02 -40.64
CA MET A 1 14.44 -53.56 -39.26
C MET A 1 15.44 -52.46 -38.98
N ALA A 2 14.96 -51.22 -38.84
CA ALA A 2 15.78 -50.02 -38.80
C ALA A 2 16.51 -49.88 -37.45
N GLU A 3 17.81 -49.65 -37.49
CA GLU A 3 18.63 -49.20 -36.35
C GLU A 3 18.37 -47.71 -36.09
N THR A 4 18.01 -47.40 -34.85
CA THR A 4 17.85 -46.05 -34.30
C THR A 4 19.22 -45.35 -34.20
N PRO A 5 19.35 -44.02 -34.43
CA PRO A 5 20.65 -43.35 -34.41
C PRO A 5 21.18 -43.22 -32.99
N ALA A 6 22.51 -43.22 -32.86
CA ALA A 6 23.25 -43.11 -31.61
C ALA A 6 22.93 -41.79 -30.86
N GLU A 7 22.51 -41.90 -29.60
CA GLU A 7 22.40 -40.79 -28.66
C GLU A 7 23.76 -40.08 -28.54
N SER A 8 23.77 -38.81 -28.92
CA SER A 8 24.97 -37.97 -28.91
C SER A 8 25.46 -37.80 -27.46
N ALA A 9 26.76 -37.53 -27.30
CA ALA A 9 27.33 -37.23 -25.98
C ALA A 9 26.72 -35.95 -25.36
N GLU A 10 26.14 -35.08 -26.19
CA GLU A 10 25.45 -33.86 -25.81
C GLU A 10 24.10 -34.17 -25.16
N ASP A 11 23.32 -35.12 -25.70
CA ASP A 11 22.04 -35.54 -25.10
C ASP A 11 22.24 -36.17 -23.72
N ARG A 12 23.29 -37.00 -23.57
CA ARG A 12 23.66 -37.59 -22.27
C ARG A 12 24.19 -36.55 -21.27
N ALA A 13 24.85 -35.49 -21.73
CA ALA A 13 25.29 -34.40 -20.87
C ALA A 13 24.12 -33.52 -20.42
N LEU A 14 23.15 -33.29 -21.31
CA LEU A 14 21.92 -32.55 -21.01
C LEU A 14 21.06 -33.30 -19.98
N ASP A 15 20.88 -34.61 -20.15
CA ASP A 15 20.13 -35.45 -19.21
C ASP A 15 20.83 -35.57 -17.84
N ALA A 16 22.16 -35.65 -17.82
CA ALA A 16 22.91 -35.62 -16.57
C ALA A 16 22.77 -34.28 -15.83
N LEU A 17 22.75 -33.16 -16.57
CA LEU A 17 22.54 -31.83 -15.99
C LEU A 17 21.10 -31.67 -15.46
N ILE A 18 20.10 -32.16 -16.21
CA ILE A 18 18.69 -32.17 -15.80
C ILE A 18 18.50 -33.02 -14.53
N SER A 19 19.16 -34.18 -14.46
CA SER A 19 19.09 -35.07 -13.30
C SER A 19 19.73 -34.44 -12.05
N VAL A 20 20.85 -33.74 -12.19
CA VAL A 20 21.50 -32.98 -11.10
C VAL A 20 20.65 -31.78 -10.65
N ILE A 21 19.97 -31.10 -11.58
CA ILE A 21 19.03 -30.01 -11.31
C ILE A 21 17.79 -30.50 -10.55
N GLN A 22 17.31 -31.70 -10.83
CA GLN A 22 16.14 -32.30 -10.16
C GLN A 22 16.45 -32.84 -8.75
N THR A 23 17.69 -33.22 -8.46
CA THR A 23 18.06 -33.85 -7.18
C THR A 23 18.61 -32.88 -6.12
N ALA A 24 18.96 -31.65 -6.48
CA ALA A 24 19.58 -30.68 -5.57
C ALA A 24 18.62 -29.55 -5.15
N SER A 25 17.70 -29.84 -4.23
CA SER A 25 16.79 -28.86 -3.62
C SER A 25 17.48 -28.07 -2.50
N GLY A 26 18.36 -27.13 -2.84
CA GLY A 26 19.03 -26.25 -1.88
C GLY A 26 19.03 -24.78 -2.32
N PRO A 27 19.11 -23.80 -1.38
CA PRO A 27 19.05 -22.37 -1.71
C PRO A 27 20.16 -21.90 -2.67
N GLY A 28 21.34 -22.53 -2.65
CA GLY A 28 22.41 -22.22 -3.61
C GLY A 28 22.14 -22.71 -5.05
N VAL A 29 21.22 -23.67 -5.24
CA VAL A 29 20.84 -24.15 -6.58
C VAL A 29 19.79 -23.25 -7.23
N ALA A 30 18.90 -22.65 -6.45
CA ALA A 30 17.98 -21.62 -6.94
C ALA A 30 18.74 -20.39 -7.46
N GLU A 31 19.82 -20.00 -6.77
CA GLU A 31 20.70 -18.92 -7.20
C GLU A 31 21.48 -19.28 -8.48
N ALA A 32 22.01 -20.51 -8.58
CA ALA A 32 22.67 -21.00 -9.79
C ALA A 32 21.72 -21.15 -10.98
N GLN A 33 20.48 -21.61 -10.75
CA GLN A 33 19.42 -21.67 -11.76
C GLN A 33 19.03 -20.27 -12.23
N ALA A 34 18.88 -19.31 -11.31
CA ALA A 34 18.64 -17.91 -11.66
C ALA A 34 19.79 -17.34 -12.50
N LEU A 35 21.04 -17.71 -12.21
CA LEU A 35 22.22 -17.29 -12.96
C LEU A 35 22.29 -17.95 -14.35
N LEU A 36 21.92 -19.22 -14.48
CA LEU A 36 21.84 -19.93 -15.77
C LEU A 36 20.68 -19.43 -16.63
N LEU A 37 19.50 -19.23 -16.05
CA LEU A 37 18.35 -18.58 -16.71
C LEU A 37 18.70 -17.15 -17.12
N ARG A 38 19.49 -16.44 -16.31
CA ARG A 38 20.03 -15.12 -16.65
C ARG A 38 20.96 -15.20 -17.85
N ARG A 39 21.91 -16.14 -17.92
CA ARG A 39 22.76 -16.31 -19.12
C ARG A 39 21.92 -16.63 -20.35
N LEU A 40 20.97 -17.56 -20.23
CA LEU A 40 20.09 -17.95 -21.32
C LEU A 40 19.21 -16.79 -21.82
N ALA A 41 18.71 -15.95 -20.92
CA ALA A 41 17.93 -14.76 -21.25
C ALA A 41 18.79 -13.62 -21.83
N LEU A 42 20.06 -13.52 -21.42
CA LEU A 42 21.00 -12.52 -21.93
C LEU A 42 21.56 -12.86 -23.32
N ASP A 43 21.65 -14.15 -23.66
CA ASP A 43 22.16 -14.60 -24.97
C ASP A 43 21.16 -14.36 -26.12
N GLY A 44 19.96 -13.80 -25.85
CA GLY A 44 19.10 -13.14 -26.85
C GLY A 44 18.48 -14.01 -27.94
N ASP A 45 18.88 -15.27 -28.07
CA ASP A 45 18.59 -16.13 -29.23
C ASP A 45 17.52 -17.22 -28.96
N VAL A 46 16.87 -17.19 -27.78
CA VAL A 46 15.94 -18.27 -27.40
C VAL A 46 14.56 -18.12 -28.06
N ILE A 47 14.18 -16.90 -28.49
CA ILE A 47 12.95 -16.65 -29.24
C ILE A 47 13.24 -15.62 -30.34
N PRO A 48 13.20 -15.99 -31.64
CA PRO A 48 13.41 -15.04 -32.71
C PRO A 48 12.35 -13.93 -32.64
N SER A 49 12.81 -12.68 -32.69
CA SER A 49 11.93 -11.52 -32.70
C SER A 49 10.92 -11.64 -33.84
N ARG A 50 9.63 -11.47 -33.52
CA ARG A 50 8.57 -11.37 -34.54
C ARG A 50 8.61 -10.04 -35.29
N LEU A 51 9.43 -9.10 -34.83
CA LEU A 51 9.67 -7.83 -35.49
C LEU A 51 10.73 -8.05 -36.58
N PRO A 52 10.43 -7.77 -37.85
CA PRO A 52 11.45 -7.84 -38.89
C PRO A 52 12.57 -6.84 -38.60
N ALA A 53 13.81 -7.24 -38.84
CA ALA A 53 14.95 -6.34 -38.71
C ALA A 53 14.76 -5.14 -39.67
N PRO A 54 14.91 -3.90 -39.18
CA PRO A 54 14.75 -2.70 -39.99
C PRO A 54 15.81 -2.69 -41.09
N LYS A 55 15.38 -2.43 -42.33
CA LYS A 55 16.26 -2.44 -43.50
C LYS A 55 16.95 -1.10 -43.74
N ASN A 56 16.45 -0.03 -43.11
CA ASN A 56 16.99 1.33 -43.24
C ASN A 56 16.67 2.19 -42.00
N ILE A 57 17.38 3.31 -41.86
CA ILE A 57 17.22 4.26 -40.74
C ILE A 57 15.82 4.89 -40.72
N THR A 58 15.17 5.01 -41.88
CA THR A 58 13.82 5.58 -42.00
C THR A 58 12.76 4.69 -41.35
N GLU A 59 12.88 3.36 -41.48
CA GLU A 59 12.00 2.39 -40.81
C GLU A 59 12.18 2.41 -39.29
N VAL A 60 13.41 2.61 -38.80
CA VAL A 60 13.68 2.83 -37.37
C VAL A 60 12.95 4.08 -36.87
N GLY A 61 13.03 5.19 -37.62
CA GLY A 61 12.30 6.42 -37.32
C GLY A 61 10.78 6.23 -37.29
N GLY A 62 10.24 5.36 -38.15
CA GLY A 62 8.82 5.00 -38.17
C GLY A 62 8.35 4.30 -36.89
N TYR A 63 9.12 3.32 -36.40
CA TYR A 63 8.81 2.64 -35.13
C TYR A 63 8.88 3.58 -33.93
N LEU A 64 9.88 4.47 -33.90
CA LEU A 64 10.02 5.46 -32.83
C LEU A 64 8.83 6.43 -32.78
N ASN A 65 8.45 6.99 -33.94
CA ASN A 65 7.29 7.89 -34.03
C ASN A 65 5.99 7.19 -33.64
N MET A 66 5.80 5.93 -34.04
CA MET A 66 4.61 5.16 -33.66
C MET A 66 4.55 4.95 -32.13
N LEU A 67 5.64 4.51 -31.51
CA LEU A 67 5.69 4.27 -30.07
C LEU A 67 5.54 5.57 -29.26
N GLU A 68 6.06 6.68 -29.77
CA GLU A 68 5.87 7.99 -29.18
C GLU A 68 4.40 8.46 -29.29
N THR A 69 3.75 8.22 -30.44
CA THR A 69 2.34 8.57 -30.67
C THR A 69 1.39 7.74 -29.80
N VAL A 70 1.71 6.47 -29.56
CA VAL A 70 0.91 5.55 -28.72
C VAL A 70 1.26 5.71 -27.22
N GLY A 71 2.19 6.62 -26.87
CA GLY A 71 2.60 6.86 -25.49
C GLY A 71 3.43 5.73 -24.86
N GLN A 72 3.85 4.74 -25.64
CA GLN A 72 4.64 3.60 -25.20
C GLN A 72 6.14 3.86 -25.32
N ARG A 73 6.61 5.00 -24.79
CA ARG A 73 8.04 5.38 -24.81
C ARG A 73 8.94 4.33 -24.14
N ARG A 74 8.40 3.59 -23.16
CA ARG A 74 9.10 2.49 -22.44
C ARG A 74 9.44 1.31 -23.35
N ALA A 75 8.66 1.07 -24.40
CA ALA A 75 8.89 -0.05 -25.31
C ALA A 75 9.95 0.26 -26.38
N ILE A 76 10.39 1.51 -26.53
CA ILE A 76 11.41 1.91 -27.52
C ILE A 76 12.72 1.11 -27.38
N PRO A 77 13.39 1.08 -26.21
CA PRO A 77 14.62 0.32 -26.05
C PRO A 77 14.41 -1.18 -26.24
N ASP A 78 13.23 -1.72 -25.89
CA ASP A 78 12.89 -3.13 -26.06
C ASP A 78 12.64 -3.53 -27.51
N VAL A 79 11.94 -2.67 -28.26
CA VAL A 79 11.69 -2.86 -29.69
C VAL A 79 12.98 -2.71 -30.50
N LEU A 80 13.84 -1.76 -30.15
CA LEU A 80 15.16 -1.62 -30.77
C LEU A 80 16.05 -2.82 -30.45
N ALA A 81 16.08 -3.27 -29.19
CA ALA A 81 16.86 -4.43 -28.79
C ALA A 81 16.36 -5.71 -29.47
N GLY A 82 15.04 -5.92 -29.52
CA GLY A 82 14.42 -7.04 -30.24
C GLY A 82 14.64 -6.98 -31.76
N ALA A 83 14.65 -5.78 -32.37
CA ALA A 83 14.95 -5.59 -33.78
C ALA A 83 16.43 -5.83 -34.12
N LEU A 84 17.33 -5.59 -33.16
CA LEU A 84 18.78 -5.78 -33.29
C LEU A 84 19.25 -7.17 -32.81
N GLY A 85 18.35 -8.01 -32.28
CA GLY A 85 18.70 -9.31 -31.71
C GLY A 85 19.56 -9.22 -30.45
N ILE A 86 19.51 -8.10 -29.72
CA ILE A 86 20.27 -7.88 -28.49
C ILE A 86 19.28 -8.01 -27.32
N ALA A 87 19.72 -8.60 -26.20
CA ALA A 87 18.92 -8.58 -24.98
C ALA A 87 18.63 -7.13 -24.56
N SER A 88 17.35 -6.82 -24.37
CA SER A 88 16.94 -5.47 -24.02
C SER A 88 17.40 -5.08 -22.61
N ALA A 89 17.41 -3.78 -22.31
CA ALA A 89 17.69 -3.30 -20.96
C ALA A 89 16.65 -3.83 -19.96
N SER A 90 15.40 -4.00 -20.40
CA SER A 90 14.30 -4.58 -19.60
C SER A 90 14.46 -6.09 -19.39
N ALA A 91 15.02 -6.84 -20.36
CA ALA A 91 15.40 -8.24 -20.15
C ALA A 91 16.61 -8.37 -19.19
N ARG A 92 17.49 -7.37 -19.20
CA ARG A 92 18.62 -7.24 -18.26
C ARG A 92 18.20 -6.82 -16.85
N SER A 93 17.05 -6.17 -16.69
CA SER A 93 16.52 -5.70 -15.39
C SER A 93 15.68 -6.75 -14.65
N PHE A 94 15.67 -8.02 -15.09
CA PHE A 94 15.02 -9.14 -14.37
C PHE A 94 15.45 -9.29 -12.90
N ALA A 95 16.52 -8.61 -12.49
CA ALA A 95 16.94 -8.46 -11.10
C ALA A 95 16.99 -6.98 -10.70
N GLY A 96 15.88 -6.25 -10.80
CA GLY A 96 15.66 -5.14 -9.89
C GLY A 96 15.78 -5.68 -8.46
N THR A 97 16.54 -5.02 -7.59
CA THR A 97 16.59 -5.38 -6.17
C THR A 97 15.16 -5.38 -5.66
N ALA A 98 14.68 -6.54 -5.20
CA ALA A 98 13.34 -6.65 -4.66
C ALA A 98 13.19 -5.61 -3.54
N PRO A 99 12.07 -4.85 -3.50
CA PRO A 99 11.87 -3.86 -2.46
C PRO A 99 11.96 -4.53 -1.08
N PRO A 100 12.62 -3.89 -0.10
CA PRO A 100 12.84 -4.47 1.21
C PRO A 100 11.55 -4.61 2.04
N LEU A 101 10.52 -3.84 1.75
CA LEU A 101 9.22 -3.89 2.41
C LEU A 101 8.12 -4.34 1.45
N THR A 102 7.10 -4.97 2.02
CA THR A 102 5.90 -5.42 1.32
C THR A 102 4.65 -5.02 2.10
N TYR A 103 3.49 -5.18 1.47
CA TYR A 103 2.20 -5.08 2.14
C TYR A 103 1.83 -6.43 2.73
N THR A 104 1.37 -6.42 3.99
CA THR A 104 0.87 -7.58 4.71
C THR A 104 -0.61 -7.41 5.03
N THR A 105 -1.32 -8.52 5.17
CA THR A 105 -2.73 -8.52 5.56
C THR A 105 -2.84 -8.53 7.08
N VAL A 106 -3.58 -7.58 7.63
CA VAL A 106 -3.94 -7.53 9.05
C VAL A 106 -5.43 -7.83 9.20
N GLU A 107 -5.78 -8.69 10.15
CA GLU A 107 -7.17 -8.98 10.48
C GLU A 107 -7.88 -7.71 10.94
N ASN A 108 -9.05 -7.44 10.38
CA ASN A 108 -9.82 -6.24 10.66
C ASN A 108 -10.93 -6.51 11.67
N ASP A 109 -11.33 -5.49 12.41
CA ASP A 109 -12.47 -5.62 13.30
C ASP A 109 -13.78 -5.51 12.53
N ARG A 110 -14.75 -6.35 12.91
CA ARG A 110 -16.11 -6.26 12.38
C ARG A 110 -17.01 -5.66 13.45
N PRO A 111 -17.52 -4.44 13.25
CA PRO A 111 -18.42 -3.80 14.20
C PRO A 111 -19.74 -4.55 14.21
N ALA A 112 -20.46 -4.52 15.33
CA ALA A 112 -21.81 -5.04 15.40
C ALA A 112 -22.77 -4.19 14.54
N GLY A 113 -23.88 -4.79 14.10
CA GLY A 113 -24.93 -4.08 13.37
C GLY A 113 -24.70 -3.94 11.87
N ALA A 114 -25.32 -2.93 11.25
CA ALA A 114 -25.37 -2.78 9.79
C ALA A 114 -23.99 -2.55 9.15
N ALA A 115 -23.06 -1.94 9.89
CA ALA A 115 -21.69 -1.69 9.45
C ALA A 115 -20.85 -2.98 9.26
N ALA A 116 -21.26 -4.10 9.85
CA ALA A 116 -20.56 -5.39 9.72
C ALA A 116 -20.49 -5.88 8.26
N VAL A 117 -21.51 -5.55 7.47
CA VAL A 117 -21.68 -6.03 6.09
C VAL A 117 -20.69 -5.36 5.14
N THR A 118 -20.32 -4.11 5.42
CA THR A 118 -19.40 -3.31 4.60
C THR A 118 -17.95 -3.36 5.10
N ALA A 119 -17.72 -3.85 6.33
CA ALA A 119 -16.39 -4.01 6.90
C ALA A 119 -15.61 -5.12 6.17
N PRO A 120 -14.44 -4.82 5.56
CA PRO A 120 -13.59 -5.85 4.98
C PRO A 120 -13.02 -6.73 6.09
N THR A 121 -12.85 -8.03 5.84
CA THR A 121 -12.30 -8.98 6.83
C THR A 121 -10.83 -8.70 7.15
N ASN A 122 -10.07 -8.25 6.16
CA ASN A 122 -8.65 -7.92 6.29
C ASN A 122 -8.37 -6.56 5.65
N VAL A 123 -7.34 -5.88 6.13
CA VAL A 123 -6.81 -4.65 5.53
C VAL A 123 -5.34 -4.83 5.17
N LEU A 124 -4.92 -4.21 4.06
CA LEU A 124 -3.52 -4.20 3.65
C LEU A 124 -2.79 -3.07 4.37
N VAL A 125 -1.68 -3.41 5.03
CA VAL A 125 -0.83 -2.46 5.76
C VAL A 125 0.62 -2.73 5.39
N ARG A 126 1.45 -1.70 5.37
CA ARG A 126 2.90 -1.87 5.20
C ARG A 126 3.46 -2.74 6.34
N ALA A 127 4.31 -3.71 6.01
CA ALA A 127 4.72 -4.77 6.94
C ALA A 127 5.33 -4.25 8.27
N ASP A 128 6.13 -3.19 8.22
CA ASP A 128 6.74 -2.54 9.39
C ASP A 128 5.74 -1.78 10.26
N LEU A 129 4.61 -1.33 9.71
CA LEU A 129 3.59 -0.56 10.42
C LEU A 129 2.49 -1.44 11.03
N ALA A 130 2.41 -2.70 10.62
CA ALA A 130 1.36 -3.63 11.02
C ALA A 130 1.32 -3.85 12.54
N THR A 131 2.48 -3.99 13.19
CA THR A 131 2.57 -4.21 14.64
C THR A 131 1.95 -3.06 15.44
N GLY A 132 2.16 -1.82 15.01
CA GLY A 132 1.59 -0.64 15.67
C GLY A 132 0.05 -0.61 15.60
N ILE A 133 -0.53 -0.98 14.45
CA ILE A 133 -1.98 -1.10 14.30
C ILE A 133 -2.53 -2.22 15.17
N ILE A 134 -1.89 -3.40 15.18
CA ILE A 134 -2.32 -4.54 16.00
C ILE A 134 -2.31 -4.16 17.49
N ALA A 135 -1.27 -3.47 17.95
CA ALA A 135 -1.18 -2.98 19.32
C ALA A 135 -2.29 -1.98 19.68
N ALA A 136 -2.57 -1.01 18.80
CA ALA A 136 -3.66 -0.06 19.00
C ALA A 136 -5.04 -0.75 19.06
N LYS A 137 -5.30 -1.72 18.17
CA LYS A 137 -6.52 -2.54 18.19
C LYS A 137 -6.64 -3.32 19.49
N THR A 138 -5.55 -3.96 19.93
CA THR A 138 -5.51 -4.75 21.16
C THR A 138 -5.81 -3.88 22.39
N ALA A 139 -5.28 -2.66 22.43
CA ALA A 139 -5.57 -1.70 23.48
C ALA A 139 -7.05 -1.28 23.51
N LEU A 140 -7.69 -1.14 22.34
CA LEU A 140 -9.13 -0.88 22.25
C LEU A 140 -9.97 -2.10 22.65
N HIS A 141 -9.57 -3.30 22.23
CA HIS A 141 -10.24 -4.56 22.57
C HIS A 141 -10.26 -4.81 24.08
N ALA A 142 -9.27 -4.31 24.82
CA ALA A 142 -9.28 -4.37 26.29
C ALA A 142 -10.55 -3.71 26.88
N TYR A 143 -11.07 -2.66 26.25
CA TYR A 143 -12.32 -1.97 26.63
C TYR A 143 -13.57 -2.55 25.94
N GLY A 144 -13.45 -3.67 25.22
CA GLY A 144 -14.51 -4.22 24.37
C GLY A 144 -14.91 -3.32 23.19
N ALA A 145 -14.12 -2.27 22.92
CA ALA A 145 -14.30 -1.41 21.77
C ALA A 145 -13.65 -2.03 20.53
N VAL A 146 -14.09 -1.64 19.33
CA VAL A 146 -13.54 -2.11 18.05
C VAL A 146 -13.03 -0.94 17.21
N LEU A 147 -12.01 -1.19 16.37
CA LEU A 147 -11.50 -0.22 15.40
C LEU A 147 -11.63 -0.81 13.99
N PRO A 148 -12.81 -0.67 13.35
CA PRO A 148 -12.98 -1.12 11.99
C PRO A 148 -12.23 -0.19 11.04
N LEU A 149 -11.34 -0.76 10.25
CA LEU A 149 -10.52 -0.04 9.29
C LEU A 149 -11.00 -0.30 7.85
N TRP A 150 -10.60 0.57 6.94
CA TRP A 150 -10.77 0.43 5.51
C TRP A 150 -9.47 0.79 4.79
N ALA A 151 -9.10 -0.07 3.85
CA ALA A 151 -8.03 0.14 2.90
C ALA A 151 -8.43 -0.52 1.57
N PRO A 152 -7.95 -0.02 0.41
CA PRO A 152 -8.12 -0.71 -0.86
C PRO A 152 -7.61 -2.15 -0.80
N PRO A 153 -8.28 -3.13 -1.47
CA PRO A 153 -7.90 -4.54 -1.42
C PRO A 153 -6.64 -4.86 -2.26
N VAL A 154 -6.07 -3.86 -2.92
CA VAL A 154 -4.88 -3.98 -3.77
C VAL A 154 -3.87 -2.95 -3.28
N PRO A 155 -2.56 -3.27 -3.26
CA PRO A 155 -1.53 -2.30 -2.94
C PRO A 155 -1.66 -1.02 -3.78
N PRO A 156 -1.42 0.16 -3.20
CA PRO A 156 -1.40 1.42 -3.92
C PRO A 156 -0.44 1.39 -5.11
N THR A 157 -0.85 1.99 -6.22
CA THR A 157 -0.02 2.14 -7.42
C THR A 157 0.62 3.52 -7.47
N LEU A 158 1.89 3.57 -7.91
CA LEU A 158 2.56 4.85 -8.19
C LEU A 158 1.92 5.62 -9.34
N LEU A 159 1.27 4.91 -10.27
CA LEU A 159 0.51 5.51 -11.36
C LEU A 159 -0.83 6.02 -10.83
N GLY A 160 -1.10 7.32 -11.04
CA GLY A 160 -2.39 7.95 -10.73
C GLY A 160 -2.56 8.45 -9.29
N SER A 161 -1.62 8.17 -8.38
CA SER A 161 -1.64 8.79 -7.05
C SER A 161 -0.94 10.14 -7.06
N SER A 162 -1.55 11.13 -6.38
CA SER A 162 -0.97 12.44 -6.11
C SER A 162 -0.42 12.57 -4.68
N ASP A 163 -0.87 11.71 -3.77
CA ASP A 163 -0.51 11.73 -2.37
C ASP A 163 0.61 10.72 -2.06
N PRO A 164 1.80 11.20 -1.64
CA PRO A 164 2.90 10.33 -1.26
C PRO A 164 2.57 9.38 -0.11
N LEU A 165 1.83 9.83 0.91
CA LEU A 165 1.61 9.01 2.10
C LEU A 165 0.69 7.81 1.81
N THR A 166 -0.26 7.97 0.90
CA THR A 166 -1.09 6.86 0.40
C THR A 166 -0.24 5.80 -0.30
N VAL A 167 0.65 6.18 -1.23
CA VAL A 167 1.48 5.19 -1.94
C VAL A 167 2.52 4.53 -1.04
N LEU A 168 2.98 5.25 -0.01
CA LEU A 168 3.89 4.71 0.99
C LEU A 168 3.20 3.77 1.99
N GLY A 169 1.90 3.51 1.87
CA GLY A 169 1.15 2.68 2.81
C GLY A 169 1.06 3.28 4.22
N ARG A 170 1.33 4.59 4.33
CA ARG A 170 1.31 5.37 5.57
C ARG A 170 -0.05 6.04 5.82
N ARG A 171 -1.04 5.83 4.95
CA ARG A 171 -2.43 6.22 5.18
C ARG A 171 -3.35 5.02 5.26
N LEU A 172 -4.22 5.05 6.25
CA LEU A 172 -5.35 4.13 6.42
C LEU A 172 -6.60 4.95 6.71
N HIS A 173 -7.76 4.31 6.61
CA HIS A 173 -9.01 4.95 6.99
C HIS A 173 -9.71 4.14 8.06
N VAL A 174 -10.38 4.83 8.98
CA VAL A 174 -11.46 4.24 9.78
C VAL A 174 -12.63 3.96 8.84
N LEU A 175 -13.32 2.84 9.04
CA LEU A 175 -14.46 2.46 8.21
C LEU A 175 -15.59 3.49 8.37
N PRO A 176 -15.92 4.28 7.32
CA PRO A 176 -16.86 5.38 7.47
C PRO A 176 -18.27 4.93 7.81
N THR A 177 -18.66 3.73 7.37
CA THR A 177 -19.99 3.16 7.64
C THR A 177 -20.17 2.70 9.08
N ALA A 178 -19.10 2.63 9.88
CA ALA A 178 -19.16 2.31 11.30
C ALA A 178 -19.35 3.55 12.20
N ALA A 179 -19.52 4.73 11.58
CA ALA A 179 -19.72 6.01 12.25
C ALA A 179 -20.73 6.90 11.49
N LEU A 180 -21.10 8.02 12.11
CA LEU A 180 -21.91 9.11 11.53
C LEU A 180 -23.33 8.72 11.10
N SER A 181 -23.81 7.53 11.45
CA SER A 181 -25.16 7.06 11.12
C SER A 181 -26.12 7.23 12.30
N ASP A 182 -25.79 6.62 13.44
CA ASP A 182 -26.47 6.82 14.71
C ASP A 182 -25.43 6.80 15.84
N PRO A 183 -25.10 7.95 16.43
CA PRO A 183 -24.02 8.05 17.38
C PRO A 183 -24.31 7.27 18.67
N ALA A 184 -25.57 6.87 18.95
CA ALA A 184 -25.91 6.04 20.10
C ALA A 184 -25.55 4.55 19.90
N THR A 185 -25.58 4.07 18.66
CA THR A 185 -25.33 2.64 18.34
C THR A 185 -24.05 2.39 17.57
N ASP A 186 -23.48 3.43 16.95
CA ASP A 186 -22.25 3.32 16.17
C ASP A 186 -21.08 2.89 17.06
N SER A 187 -20.23 2.00 16.52
CA SER A 187 -19.04 1.51 17.22
C SER A 187 -17.94 2.57 17.31
N ILE A 188 -17.90 3.46 16.32
CA ILE A 188 -17.00 4.63 16.28
C ILE A 188 -17.87 5.88 16.19
N VAL A 189 -17.51 6.91 16.95
CA VAL A 189 -18.17 8.22 16.92
C VAL A 189 -17.15 9.31 16.72
N VAL A 190 -17.53 10.34 15.97
CA VAL A 190 -16.80 11.61 15.91
C VAL A 190 -17.44 12.54 16.92
N ALA A 191 -16.77 12.73 18.06
CA ALA A 191 -17.34 13.44 19.19
C ALA A 191 -16.34 14.45 19.77
N ARG A 192 -16.87 15.45 20.46
CA ARG A 192 -16.12 16.37 21.31
C ARG A 192 -16.61 16.23 22.75
N ASP A 193 -15.69 16.41 23.67
CA ASP A 193 -15.97 16.48 25.10
C ASP A 193 -16.31 17.93 25.45
N LEU A 194 -17.45 18.15 26.09
CA LEU A 194 -17.91 19.49 26.45
C LEU A 194 -17.18 20.08 27.68
N ASP A 195 -16.59 19.22 28.52
CA ASP A 195 -15.91 19.61 29.76
C ASP A 195 -14.37 19.65 29.62
N GLY A 196 -13.82 18.90 28.65
CA GLY A 196 -12.36 18.69 28.52
C GLY A 196 -11.72 19.17 27.21
N LEU A 197 -12.15 18.64 26.06
CA LEU A 197 -11.48 18.84 24.76
C LEU A 197 -12.40 19.54 23.75
N PRO A 198 -12.10 20.80 23.34
CA PRO A 198 -12.98 21.54 22.44
C PRO A 198 -12.97 21.02 20.99
N ALA A 199 -11.99 20.19 20.63
CA ALA A 199 -11.82 19.68 19.27
C ALA A 199 -12.52 18.32 19.10
N LEU A 200 -13.12 18.11 17.92
CA LEU A 200 -13.66 16.82 17.53
C LEU A 200 -12.55 15.78 17.44
N ALA A 201 -12.82 14.57 17.91
CA ALA A 201 -11.93 13.44 17.83
C ALA A 201 -12.69 12.17 17.47
N VAL A 202 -11.98 11.20 16.88
CA VAL A 202 -12.50 9.85 16.72
C VAL A 202 -12.43 9.15 18.09
N MET A 203 -13.58 8.71 18.57
CA MET A 203 -13.72 7.95 19.80
C MET A 203 -14.41 6.62 19.51
N ALA A 204 -14.06 5.59 20.27
CA ALA A 204 -14.67 4.27 20.16
C ALA A 204 -15.63 4.06 21.32
N ARG A 205 -16.75 3.39 21.02
CA ARG A 205 -17.74 3.00 22.03
C ARG A 205 -17.27 1.71 22.71
N PRO A 206 -16.99 1.74 24.02
CA PRO A 206 -16.61 0.54 24.76
C PRO A 206 -17.83 -0.36 25.01
N ASP A 207 -17.57 -1.64 25.25
CA ASP A 207 -18.59 -2.54 25.80
C ASP A 207 -18.76 -2.22 27.30
N ALA A 208 -20.00 -1.93 27.71
CA ALA A 208 -20.35 -1.67 29.10
C ALA A 208 -20.04 -2.87 30.02
N ALA A 209 -20.02 -4.09 29.48
CA ALA A 209 -19.70 -5.30 30.22
C ALA A 209 -18.19 -5.55 30.38
N ALA A 210 -17.34 -4.85 29.62
CA ALA A 210 -15.89 -5.03 29.73
C ALA A 210 -15.35 -4.41 31.04
N ALA A 211 -14.56 -5.18 31.79
CA ALA A 211 -14.06 -4.82 33.11
C ALA A 211 -13.36 -3.43 33.18
N PRO A 212 -12.50 -3.01 32.23
CA PRO A 212 -11.85 -1.70 32.32
C PRO A 212 -12.78 -0.54 31.93
N THR A 213 -13.93 -0.78 31.30
CA THR A 213 -14.92 0.26 31.00
C THR A 213 -15.47 0.90 32.27
N ALA A 214 -15.56 0.14 33.37
CA ALA A 214 -15.98 0.68 34.66
C ALA A 214 -15.04 1.78 35.18
N ALA A 215 -13.75 1.73 34.83
CA ALA A 215 -12.74 2.70 35.25
C ALA A 215 -12.65 3.96 34.37
N LEU A 216 -13.30 3.97 33.19
CA LEU A 216 -13.38 5.18 32.36
C LEU A 216 -14.25 6.23 33.06
N ALA A 217 -13.82 7.50 32.99
CA ALA A 217 -14.64 8.62 33.44
C ALA A 217 -15.87 8.77 32.52
N ASP A 218 -16.97 9.22 33.10
CA ASP A 218 -18.11 9.68 32.31
C ASP A 218 -17.76 11.04 31.70
N VAL A 219 -18.06 11.18 30.41
CA VAL A 219 -17.77 12.38 29.62
C VAL A 219 -19.08 12.91 29.07
N ASP A 220 -19.35 14.20 29.23
CA ASP A 220 -20.47 14.85 28.55
C ASP A 220 -20.08 15.14 27.10
N ALA A 221 -20.63 14.37 26.16
CA ALA A 221 -20.15 14.34 24.79
C ALA A 221 -21.22 14.80 23.78
N GLU A 222 -20.76 15.58 22.81
CA GLU A 222 -21.55 15.92 21.61
C GLU A 222 -20.93 15.24 20.39
N ALA A 223 -21.73 14.45 19.68
CA ALA A 223 -21.30 13.69 18.50
C ALA A 223 -21.87 14.26 17.21
N VAL A 224 -21.18 14.01 16.10
CA VAL A 224 -21.63 14.36 14.75
C VAL A 224 -22.29 13.14 14.11
N ALA A 225 -23.44 13.37 13.47
CA ALA A 225 -24.15 12.39 12.67
C ALA A 225 -24.67 13.02 11.38
N PHE A 226 -25.09 12.21 10.40
CA PHE A 226 -25.80 12.68 9.22
C PHE A 226 -27.28 12.36 9.33
N ASP A 227 -28.11 13.39 9.24
CA ASP A 227 -29.55 13.22 9.19
C ASP A 227 -29.95 12.32 8.01
N ALA A 228 -30.79 11.32 8.27
CA ALA A 228 -31.13 10.31 7.28
C ALA A 228 -32.04 10.85 6.16
N ALA A 229 -32.81 11.91 6.42
CA ALA A 229 -33.76 12.49 5.48
C ALA A 229 -33.13 13.55 4.57
N THR A 230 -32.24 14.37 5.12
CA THR A 230 -31.63 15.53 4.44
C THR A 230 -30.17 15.29 4.05
N GLY A 231 -29.49 14.33 4.67
CA GLY A 231 -28.06 14.07 4.47
C GLY A 231 -27.15 15.18 5.01
N ALA A 232 -27.70 16.16 5.74
CA ALA A 232 -26.94 17.24 6.35
C ALA A 232 -26.27 16.80 7.66
N PRO A 233 -25.08 17.35 7.99
CA PRO A 233 -24.45 17.07 9.28
C PRO A 233 -25.28 17.70 10.40
N VAL A 234 -25.55 16.92 11.44
CA VAL A 234 -26.24 17.33 12.65
C VAL A 234 -25.40 16.97 13.86
N THR A 235 -25.48 17.78 14.91
CA THR A 235 -24.87 17.45 16.20
C THR A 235 -25.90 16.85 17.14
N VAL A 236 -25.50 15.81 17.84
CA VAL A 236 -26.34 15.02 18.74
C VAL A 236 -25.68 15.00 20.12
N GLN A 237 -26.42 15.45 21.12
CA GLN A 237 -25.99 15.37 22.52
C GLN A 237 -26.14 13.94 23.01
N LEU A 238 -25.03 13.33 23.44
CA LEU A 238 -25.02 11.98 24.02
C LEU A 238 -25.23 12.02 25.53
N GLY A 239 -25.03 13.17 26.17
CA GLY A 239 -25.03 13.30 27.63
C GLY A 239 -23.80 12.60 28.23
N LEU A 240 -23.93 12.18 29.49
CA LEU A 240 -22.88 11.43 30.19
C LEU A 240 -22.73 10.02 29.62
N VAL A 241 -21.63 9.81 28.90
CA VAL A 241 -21.28 8.53 28.28
C VAL A 241 -19.81 8.19 28.51
N LYS A 242 -19.49 6.90 28.45
CA LYS A 242 -18.11 6.42 28.47
C LYS A 242 -17.62 6.22 27.04
N LEU A 243 -16.54 6.92 26.69
CA LEU A 243 -15.91 6.85 25.37
C LEU A 243 -14.41 6.62 25.53
N VAL A 244 -13.83 5.86 24.60
CA VAL A 244 -12.38 5.63 24.56
C VAL A 244 -11.79 6.47 23.43
N GLY A 245 -10.87 7.37 23.76
CA GLY A 245 -10.14 8.14 22.76
C GLY A 245 -9.28 7.24 21.88
N VAL A 246 -9.53 7.22 20.57
CA VAL A 246 -8.75 6.40 19.62
C VAL A 246 -7.40 7.05 19.32
N ALA A 247 -7.37 8.38 19.22
CA ALA A 247 -6.17 9.12 18.83
C ALA A 247 -4.96 8.89 19.78
N PRO A 248 -5.09 8.89 21.13
CA PRO A 248 -3.95 8.59 22.01
C PRO A 248 -3.38 7.18 21.84
N LEU A 249 -4.25 6.18 21.63
CA LEU A 249 -3.84 4.78 21.45
C LEU A 249 -3.12 4.58 20.11
N LEU A 250 -3.58 5.27 19.06
CA LEU A 250 -2.90 5.31 17.76
C LEU A 250 -1.57 6.07 17.84
N ALA A 251 -1.55 7.22 18.52
CA ALA A 251 -0.36 8.08 18.62
C ALA A 251 0.79 7.39 19.37
N ALA A 252 0.49 6.58 20.40
CA ALA A 252 1.46 5.73 21.07
C ALA A 252 2.18 4.75 20.12
N ASN A 253 1.56 4.45 18.98
CA ASN A 253 2.06 3.57 17.93
C ASN A 253 2.43 4.34 16.64
N GLY A 254 2.57 5.67 16.72
CA GLY A 254 3.01 6.51 15.61
C GLY A 254 1.96 6.83 14.55
N TRP A 255 0.69 6.51 14.80
CA TRP A 255 -0.44 6.84 13.95
C TRP A 255 -1.17 8.07 14.48
N LEU A 256 -1.46 9.02 13.59
CA LEU A 256 -2.18 10.24 13.89
C LEU A 256 -3.57 10.18 13.25
N SER A 257 -4.59 10.60 13.99
CA SER A 257 -5.93 10.86 13.46
C SER A 257 -6.09 12.36 13.26
N SER A 258 -6.53 12.77 12.08
CA SER A 258 -6.70 14.19 11.73
C SER A 258 -8.19 14.54 11.63
N VAL A 259 -8.84 14.78 12.77
CA VAL A 259 -10.19 15.36 12.79
C VAL A 259 -10.07 16.84 13.14
N ALA A 260 -10.07 17.69 12.13
CA ALA A 260 -10.00 19.14 12.32
C ALA A 260 -11.38 19.79 12.44
N ALA A 261 -12.38 19.25 11.74
CA ALA A 261 -13.74 19.77 11.66
C ALA A 261 -14.75 18.65 11.45
N ALA A 262 -16.03 18.98 11.65
CA ALA A 262 -17.13 18.07 11.32
C ALA A 262 -17.16 17.85 9.80
N PRO A 263 -17.40 16.60 9.34
CA PRO A 263 -17.49 16.31 7.91
C PRO A 263 -18.64 17.09 7.26
N ALA A 264 -18.35 17.72 6.13
CA ALA A 264 -19.35 18.55 5.44
C ALA A 264 -20.43 17.70 4.73
N SER A 265 -20.07 16.48 4.33
CA SER A 265 -20.97 15.55 3.63
C SER A 265 -20.56 14.10 3.87
N ARG A 266 -21.43 13.13 3.54
CA ARG A 266 -21.12 11.69 3.66
C ARG A 266 -19.93 11.23 2.80
N SER A 267 -19.57 12.00 1.77
CA SER A 267 -18.41 11.72 0.92
C SER A 267 -17.11 12.34 1.44
N ASP A 268 -17.19 13.20 2.46
CA ASP A 268 -16.02 13.75 3.13
C ASP A 268 -15.43 12.69 4.07
N LEU A 269 -14.29 12.12 3.65
CA LEU A 269 -13.58 11.07 4.37
C LEU A 269 -12.33 11.60 5.08
N ALA A 270 -12.11 12.92 5.12
CA ALA A 270 -10.92 13.49 5.74
C ALA A 270 -10.84 13.18 7.24
N TRP A 271 -11.99 13.18 7.93
CA TRP A 271 -12.10 12.82 9.35
C TRP A 271 -11.71 11.37 9.64
N ALA A 272 -11.91 10.47 8.66
CA ALA A 272 -11.64 9.04 8.83
C ALA A 272 -10.17 8.70 8.59
N GLN A 273 -9.37 9.65 8.09
CA GLN A 273 -7.99 9.40 7.70
C GLN A 273 -7.07 9.23 8.93
N LEU A 274 -6.25 8.19 8.88
CA LEU A 274 -5.18 7.90 9.81
C LEU A 274 -3.85 7.99 9.06
N SER A 275 -2.86 8.68 9.61
CA SER A 275 -1.56 8.87 8.98
C SER A 275 -0.42 8.40 9.90
N CYS A 276 0.47 7.54 9.41
CA CYS A 276 1.60 7.05 10.16
C CYS A 276 2.85 7.92 9.94
N VAL A 277 3.26 8.63 10.99
CA VAL A 277 4.46 9.49 10.98
C VAL A 277 5.65 8.84 11.68
N ALA A 278 5.49 7.62 12.22
CA ALA A 278 6.61 6.88 12.82
C ALA A 278 7.75 6.71 11.81
N GLY A 279 8.96 7.04 12.26
CA GLY A 279 10.19 6.95 11.45
C GLY A 279 10.39 8.09 10.45
N LEU A 280 9.41 8.97 10.23
CA LEU A 280 9.58 10.16 9.41
C LEU A 280 10.20 11.28 10.26
N VAL A 281 11.46 11.62 9.98
CA VAL A 281 12.21 12.65 10.68
C VAL A 281 12.17 13.95 9.86
N PRO A 282 11.61 15.05 10.41
CA PRO A 282 11.57 16.34 9.73
C PRO A 282 12.95 16.81 9.30
N GLY A 283 13.08 17.28 8.05
CA GLY A 283 14.34 17.76 7.48
C GLY A 283 15.34 16.67 7.09
N VAL A 284 15.04 15.40 7.36
CA VAL A 284 15.97 14.28 7.11
C VAL A 284 15.37 13.26 6.14
N THR A 285 14.14 12.80 6.39
CA THR A 285 13.55 11.74 5.57
C THR A 285 13.18 12.26 4.18
N ARG A 286 13.75 11.65 3.14
CA ARG A 286 13.45 11.98 1.74
C ARG A 286 12.37 11.07 1.18
N LEU A 287 11.59 11.59 0.24
CA LEU A 287 10.55 10.82 -0.43
C LEU A 287 11.13 9.62 -1.20
N ARG A 288 12.27 9.81 -1.86
CA ARG A 288 13.02 8.75 -2.56
C ARG A 288 13.25 7.53 -1.67
N ASP A 289 13.84 7.76 -0.50
CA ASP A 289 14.27 6.69 0.41
C ASP A 289 13.07 5.85 0.84
N GLU A 290 11.93 6.49 1.13
CA GLU A 290 10.69 5.81 1.49
C GLU A 290 10.06 5.06 0.31
N LEU A 291 10.11 5.61 -0.91
CA LEU A 291 9.57 4.95 -2.10
C LEU A 291 10.39 3.71 -2.48
N GLU A 292 11.72 3.80 -2.37
CA GLU A 292 12.64 2.67 -2.65
C GLU A 292 12.44 1.49 -1.68
N LEU A 293 11.79 1.71 -0.53
CA LEU A 293 11.42 0.62 0.37
C LEU A 293 10.33 -0.30 -0.21
N LEU A 294 9.46 0.22 -1.08
CA LEU A 294 8.26 -0.48 -1.56
C LEU A 294 8.23 -0.71 -3.07
N TYR A 295 8.97 0.10 -3.82
CA TYR A 295 8.92 0.11 -5.28
C TYR A 295 10.32 0.06 -5.86
N PRO A 296 10.52 -0.66 -6.98
CA PRO A 296 11.80 -0.65 -7.67
C PRO A 296 12.07 0.73 -8.30
N ALA A 297 13.34 1.12 -8.37
CA ALA A 297 13.77 2.44 -8.84
C ALA A 297 13.21 2.81 -10.22
N GLU A 298 13.08 1.83 -11.12
CA GLU A 298 12.47 2.00 -12.44
C GLU A 298 11.01 2.45 -12.36
N SER A 299 10.21 1.86 -11.46
CA SER A 299 8.80 2.25 -11.27
C SER A 299 8.67 3.65 -10.67
N ILE A 300 9.62 4.06 -9.83
CA ILE A 300 9.68 5.41 -9.24
C ILE A 300 9.98 6.45 -10.31
N ALA A 301 11.00 6.21 -11.15
CA ALA A 301 11.38 7.11 -12.25
C ALA A 301 10.24 7.32 -13.27
N ASP A 302 9.35 6.33 -13.35
CA ASP A 302 8.20 6.28 -14.24
C ASP A 302 6.89 6.78 -13.63
N SER A 303 6.93 7.29 -12.40
CA SER A 303 5.76 7.71 -11.63
C SER A 303 5.49 9.22 -11.67
N SER A 304 4.31 9.62 -11.17
CA SER A 304 4.00 11.03 -10.88
C SER A 304 4.94 11.66 -9.85
N PHE A 305 5.66 10.84 -9.06
CA PHE A 305 6.60 11.29 -8.04
C PHE A 305 8.02 11.48 -8.56
N ALA A 306 8.33 11.11 -9.82
CA ALA A 306 9.68 11.16 -10.38
C ALA A 306 10.36 12.53 -10.24
N GLN A 307 9.58 13.62 -10.35
CA GLN A 307 10.07 15.00 -10.20
C GLN A 307 10.13 15.48 -8.75
N ARG A 308 9.56 14.71 -7.82
CA ARG A 308 9.38 15.05 -6.39
C ARG A 308 10.20 14.15 -5.46
N VAL A 309 10.98 13.22 -5.99
CA VAL A 309 11.73 12.22 -5.20
C VAL A 309 12.69 12.85 -4.19
N ASP A 310 13.19 14.05 -4.47
CA ASP A 310 14.12 14.76 -3.57
C ASP A 310 13.40 15.64 -2.52
N GLN A 311 12.05 15.60 -2.47
CA GLN A 311 11.29 16.25 -1.41
C GLN A 311 11.60 15.65 -0.04
N VAL A 312 11.63 16.50 0.97
CA VAL A 312 11.95 16.16 2.35
C VAL A 312 10.72 16.31 3.21
N TRP A 313 10.54 15.41 4.17
CA TRP A 313 9.47 15.49 5.15
C TRP A 313 9.65 16.73 6.04
N ASN A 314 8.63 17.58 6.17
CA ASN A 314 8.66 18.76 7.04
C ASN A 314 7.95 18.56 8.40
N GLY A 315 7.39 17.39 8.66
CA GLY A 315 6.54 17.10 9.82
C GLY A 315 5.07 16.86 9.47
N THR A 316 4.60 17.36 8.33
CA THR A 316 3.22 17.19 7.87
C THR A 316 3.11 16.66 6.44
N GLU A 317 4.04 17.04 5.56
CA GLU A 317 4.07 16.61 4.17
C GLU A 317 5.51 16.60 3.61
N PHE A 318 5.67 16.05 2.40
CA PHE A 318 6.93 16.12 1.65
C PHE A 318 6.95 17.41 0.82
N VAL A 319 7.94 18.25 1.06
CA VAL A 319 8.13 19.56 0.39
C VAL A 319 9.51 19.64 -0.25
N ASP A 320 9.68 20.52 -1.23
CA ASP A 320 10.99 20.75 -1.83
C ASP A 320 11.94 21.27 -0.75
N GLY A 321 13.15 20.69 -0.67
CA GLY A 321 14.14 21.02 0.35
C GLY A 321 14.70 22.43 0.16
N GLY A 322 13.94 23.43 0.57
CA GLY A 322 14.41 24.78 0.83
C GLY A 322 14.83 24.89 2.30
N ALA A 323 16.06 25.35 2.52
CA ALA A 323 16.54 25.77 3.84
C ALA A 323 15.61 26.80 4.50
#